data_AF-A0A6N3BY66-F1
#
_entry.id   AF-A0A6N3BY66-F1
#
_cell.length_a   1.000
_cell.length_b   1.000
_cell.length_c   1.000
_cell.angle_alpha   90.00
_cell.angle_beta   90.00
_cell.angle_gamma   90.00
#
_symmetry.space_group_name_H-M   'P 1'
#
loop_
_entity.id
_entity.type
_entity.pdbx_description
1 polymer ?
#
loop_
_entity_poly.entity_id
_entity_poly.type
_entity_poly.pdbx_seq_one_letter_code
_entity_poly.pdbx_strand_id
1 'polypeptide(L)'
;MSGKWNGRLRGDRGMTLTELIASLAIAFILMSFLIRMYTYTGNMFETSASADDLRRTTQVVVDYLEDRISCAESLVISREELTGDEYGHEILFSRNGRIYCDGEAICEEEFYRKRKVFCEILPVSSEGNAPVLKYRITWKNRTNTALYSADSVVKLVNLELNGKDIIRRDLEGGAGTAGNTLYIYYTDPGYSSRQ
;
A
#
# COMPACT_ATOMS: atom_id res chain seq x y z
N MET A 1 -54.22 -42.01 61.41
CA MET A 1 -53.40 -42.65 60.35
C MET A 1 -52.96 -41.52 59.41
N SER A 2 -51.87 -40.81 59.72
CA SER A 2 -50.50 -41.03 59.24
C SER A 2 -50.40 -41.15 57.71
N GLY A 3 -50.21 -40.00 57.05
CA GLY A 3 -49.77 -39.87 55.66
C GLY A 3 -48.51 -39.01 55.64
N LYS A 4 -47.38 -39.63 55.98
CA LYS A 4 -46.06 -39.01 56.11
C LYS A 4 -45.60 -38.49 54.74
N TRP A 5 -45.60 -37.17 54.56
CA TRP A 5 -44.95 -36.50 53.43
C TRP A 5 -43.48 -36.86 53.43
N ASN A 6 -43.07 -37.68 52.47
CA ASN A 6 -41.71 -38.18 52.36
C ASN A 6 -40.87 -37.12 51.63
N GLY A 7 -40.38 -36.14 52.39
CA GLY A 7 -39.34 -35.22 51.95
C GLY A 7 -38.08 -35.99 51.58
N ARG A 8 -37.83 -36.20 50.28
CA ARG A 8 -36.49 -36.42 49.74
C ARG A 8 -36.12 -35.21 48.91
N LEU A 9 -35.71 -34.15 49.60
CA LEU A 9 -34.76 -33.19 49.05
C LEU A 9 -33.47 -33.99 48.81
N ARG A 10 -33.29 -34.42 47.56
CA ARG A 10 -32.11 -35.12 47.09
C ARG A 10 -30.96 -34.11 47.10
N GLY A 11 -30.26 -34.07 48.23
CA GLY A 11 -28.86 -33.67 48.39
C GLY A 11 -28.45 -32.35 47.77
N ASP A 12 -28.45 -31.30 48.59
CA ASP A 12 -27.46 -30.23 48.54
C ASP A 12 -26.05 -30.82 48.75
N ARG A 13 -25.51 -31.53 47.76
CA ARG A 13 -24.08 -31.85 47.73
C ARG A 13 -23.37 -30.59 47.26
N GLY A 14 -22.81 -29.85 48.22
CA GLY A 14 -21.79 -28.85 47.90
C GLY A 14 -20.73 -29.47 47.00
N MET A 15 -20.27 -28.70 46.02
CA MET A 15 -19.25 -29.11 45.05
C MET A 15 -18.04 -29.67 45.81
N THR A 16 -17.65 -30.90 45.51
CA THR A 16 -16.46 -31.47 46.14
C THR A 16 -15.22 -30.71 45.66
N LEU A 17 -14.22 -30.54 46.53
CA LEU A 17 -13.00 -29.80 46.20
C LEU A 17 -12.33 -30.32 44.91
N THR A 18 -12.43 -31.62 44.65
CA THR A 18 -11.96 -32.28 43.43
C THR A 18 -12.73 -31.84 42.18
N GLU A 19 -14.06 -31.75 42.25
CA GLU A 19 -14.89 -31.26 41.13
C GLU A 19 -14.61 -29.78 40.84
N LEU A 20 -14.39 -28.98 41.90
CA LEU A 20 -14.04 -27.56 41.76
C LEU A 20 -12.69 -27.40 41.07
N ILE A 21 -11.66 -28.15 41.49
CA ILE A 21 -10.34 -28.13 40.85
C ILE A 21 -10.41 -28.64 39.40
N ALA A 22 -11.17 -29.71 39.14
CA ALA A 22 -11.33 -30.25 37.79
C ALA A 22 -12.03 -29.23 36.86
N SER A 23 -13.09 -28.57 37.33
CA SER A 23 -13.79 -27.54 36.56
C SER A 23 -12.90 -26.31 36.29
N LEU A 24 -12.07 -25.90 37.27
CA LEU A 24 -11.14 -24.79 37.13
C LEU A 24 -10.02 -25.12 36.14
N ALA A 25 -9.49 -26.34 36.18
CA ALA A 25 -8.49 -26.81 35.23
C ALA A 25 -9.03 -26.84 33.80
N ILE A 26 -10.26 -27.34 33.60
CA ILE A 26 -10.92 -27.33 32.29
C ILE A 26 -11.15 -25.89 31.81
N ALA A 27 -11.66 -25.02 32.69
CA ALA A 27 -11.89 -23.60 32.36
C ALA A 27 -10.59 -22.88 31.98
N PHE A 28 -9.47 -23.16 32.66
CA PHE A 28 -8.17 -22.57 32.36
C PHE A 28 -7.61 -23.03 31.00
N ILE A 29 -7.76 -24.31 30.68
CA ILE A 29 -7.36 -24.86 29.37
C ILE A 29 -8.20 -24.21 28.25
N LEU A 30 -9.52 -24.11 28.45
CA LEU A 30 -10.43 -23.48 27.48
C LEU A 30 -10.11 -21.99 27.30
N MET A 31 -9.90 -21.24 28.38
CA MET A 31 -9.51 -19.82 28.30
C MET A 31 -8.18 -19.63 27.58
N SER A 32 -7.19 -20.50 27.84
CA SER A 32 -5.90 -20.44 27.15
C SER A 32 -6.04 -20.66 25.64
N PHE A 33 -6.91 -21.58 25.23
CA PHE A 33 -7.23 -21.81 23.82
C PHE A 33 -7.97 -20.62 23.20
N LEU A 34 -8.97 -20.08 23.89
CA LEU A 34 -9.75 -18.93 23.42
C LEU A 34 -8.89 -17.67 23.26
N ILE A 35 -7.96 -17.40 24.18
CA ILE A 35 -7.03 -16.26 24.07
C ILE A 35 -6.14 -16.43 22.84
N ARG A 36 -5.55 -17.62 22.65
CA ARG A 36 -4.71 -17.90 21.47
C ARG A 36 -5.50 -17.77 20.18
N MET A 37 -6.70 -18.33 20.12
CA MET A 37 -7.58 -18.23 18.96
C MET A 37 -7.96 -16.76 18.68
N TYR A 38 -8.32 -16.00 19.69
CA TYR A 38 -8.63 -14.56 19.55
C TYR A 38 -7.44 -13.77 19.01
N THR A 39 -6.24 -13.98 19.56
CA THR A 39 -5.03 -13.30 19.06
C THR A 39 -4.67 -13.73 17.65
N TYR A 40 -4.82 -15.01 17.31
CA TYR A 40 -4.55 -15.53 15.97
C TYR A 40 -5.51 -14.95 14.93
N THR A 41 -6.81 -14.98 15.23
CA THR A 41 -7.86 -14.45 14.37
C THR A 41 -7.75 -12.92 14.23
N GLY A 42 -7.47 -12.21 15.32
CA GLY A 42 -7.21 -10.76 15.28
C GLY A 42 -6.02 -10.40 14.40
N ASN A 43 -4.89 -11.09 14.56
CA ASN A 43 -3.71 -10.88 13.73
C ASN A 43 -3.96 -11.20 12.25
N MET A 44 -4.75 -12.24 11.95
CA MET A 44 -5.16 -12.58 10.59
C MET A 44 -6.03 -11.47 9.98
N PHE A 45 -7.01 -10.95 10.72
CA PHE A 45 -7.83 -9.82 10.25
C PHE A 45 -7.01 -8.56 10.02
N GLU A 46 -6.11 -8.20 10.93
CA GLU A 46 -5.22 -7.05 10.75
C GLU A 46 -4.31 -7.22 9.52
N THR A 47 -3.79 -8.43 9.31
CA THR A 47 -2.91 -8.73 8.16
C THR A 47 -3.68 -8.65 6.85
N SER A 48 -4.86 -9.28 6.77
CA SER A 48 -5.71 -9.24 5.58
C SER A 48 -6.20 -7.83 5.27
N ALA A 49 -6.70 -7.10 6.28
CA ALA A 49 -7.14 -5.73 6.11
C ALA A 49 -5.98 -4.82 5.66
N SER A 50 -4.79 -4.98 6.24
CA SER A 50 -3.60 -4.23 5.83
C SER A 50 -3.18 -4.53 4.39
N ALA A 51 -3.32 -5.77 3.92
CA ALA A 51 -2.98 -6.15 2.56
C ALA A 51 -3.99 -5.59 1.54
N ASP A 52 -5.28 -5.65 1.84
CA ASP A 52 -6.33 -5.09 0.99
C ASP A 52 -6.24 -3.56 0.90
N ASP A 53 -5.96 -2.90 2.02
CA ASP A 53 -5.74 -1.46 2.10
C ASP A 53 -4.53 -1.00 1.26
N LEU A 54 -3.42 -1.77 1.31
CA LEU A 54 -2.26 -1.55 0.45
C LEU A 54 -2.60 -1.71 -1.03
N ARG A 55 -3.36 -2.76 -1.39
CA ARG A 55 -3.75 -3.00 -2.78
C ARG A 55 -4.64 -1.87 -3.31
N ARG A 56 -5.65 -1.47 -2.56
CA ARG A 56 -6.56 -0.37 -2.93
C ARG A 56 -5.81 0.94 -3.09
N THR A 57 -4.96 1.29 -2.13
CA THR A 57 -4.20 2.56 -2.20
C THR A 57 -3.18 2.55 -3.34
N THR A 58 -2.55 1.39 -3.61
CA THR A 58 -1.69 1.26 -4.79
C THR A 58 -2.47 1.49 -6.08
N GLN A 59 -3.69 0.95 -6.18
CA GLN A 59 -4.56 1.18 -7.33
C GLN A 59 -4.90 2.67 -7.48
N VAL A 60 -5.23 3.37 -6.39
CA VAL A 60 -5.49 4.82 -6.42
C VAL A 60 -4.28 5.59 -6.95
N VAL A 61 -3.06 5.25 -6.52
CA VAL A 61 -1.84 5.89 -7.03
C VAL A 61 -1.62 5.56 -8.51
N VAL A 62 -1.84 4.32 -8.93
CA VAL A 62 -1.72 3.91 -10.35
C VAL A 62 -2.72 4.65 -11.22
N ASP A 63 -3.99 4.66 -10.84
CA ASP A 63 -5.06 5.34 -11.58
C ASP A 63 -4.80 6.85 -11.65
N TYR A 64 -4.31 7.45 -10.55
CA TYR A 64 -3.91 8.86 -10.53
C TYR A 64 -2.76 9.16 -11.50
N LEU A 65 -1.71 8.33 -11.48
CA LEU A 65 -0.59 8.49 -12.41
C LEU A 65 -1.07 8.34 -13.86
N GLU A 66 -1.88 7.33 -14.15
CA GLU A 66 -2.42 7.08 -15.48
C GLU A 66 -3.22 8.26 -16.00
N ASP A 67 -4.15 8.80 -15.22
CA ASP A 67 -4.99 9.95 -15.59
C ASP A 67 -4.13 11.19 -15.93
N ARG A 68 -3.10 11.46 -15.13
CA ARG A 68 -2.22 12.61 -15.32
C ARG A 68 -1.26 12.47 -16.51
N ILE A 69 -0.61 11.31 -16.64
CA ILE A 69 0.50 11.19 -17.60
C ILE A 69 0.08 10.62 -18.96
N SER A 70 -1.05 9.90 -19.06
CA SER A 70 -1.51 9.27 -20.31
C SER A 70 -1.70 10.30 -21.44
N CYS A 71 -2.25 11.46 -21.10
CA CYS A 71 -2.52 12.56 -22.03
C CYS A 71 -1.48 13.68 -21.96
N ALA A 72 -0.33 13.49 -21.31
CA ALA A 72 0.69 14.52 -21.23
C ALA A 72 1.29 14.84 -22.62
N GLU A 73 1.62 16.10 -22.89
CA GLU A 73 2.29 16.54 -24.13
C GLU A 73 3.81 16.32 -24.09
N SER A 74 4.38 16.39 -22.90
CA SER A 74 5.77 16.08 -22.60
C SER A 74 5.86 15.32 -21.28
N LEU A 75 6.82 14.41 -21.19
CA LEU A 75 7.10 13.65 -19.99
C LEU A 75 8.61 13.61 -19.77
N VAL A 76 9.06 14.11 -18.62
CA VAL A 76 10.47 14.12 -18.22
C VAL A 76 10.59 13.40 -16.89
N ILE A 77 11.50 12.43 -16.83
CA ILE A 77 11.78 11.68 -15.61
C ILE A 77 13.19 12.01 -15.17
N SER A 78 13.34 12.41 -13.91
CA SER A 78 14.60 12.84 -13.33
C SER A 78 14.77 12.28 -11.91
N ARG A 79 16.02 12.15 -11.47
CA ARG A 79 16.37 11.87 -10.07
C ARG A 79 16.73 13.12 -9.29
N GLU A 80 17.04 14.19 -10.00
CA GLU A 80 17.34 15.51 -9.46
C GLU A 80 16.17 16.46 -9.73
N GLU A 81 15.97 17.39 -8.82
CA GLU A 81 14.96 18.44 -8.98
C GLU A 81 15.34 19.31 -10.18
N LEU A 82 14.44 19.37 -11.16
CA LEU A 82 14.60 20.25 -12.32
C LEU A 82 13.90 21.57 -12.00
N THR A 83 14.66 22.66 -12.03
CA THR A 83 14.11 24.00 -11.82
C THR A 83 13.84 24.66 -13.16
N GLY A 84 12.61 25.14 -13.37
CA GLY A 84 12.19 25.84 -14.58
C GLY A 84 10.69 25.75 -14.83
N ASP A 85 10.06 26.86 -15.23
CA ASP A 85 8.61 26.96 -15.48
C ASP A 85 8.14 26.17 -16.73
N GLU A 86 9.10 25.59 -17.46
CA GLU A 86 8.91 24.70 -18.60
C GLU A 86 8.38 23.30 -18.20
N TYR A 87 8.45 22.94 -16.92
CA TYR A 87 7.98 21.67 -16.37
C TYR A 87 6.67 21.88 -15.62
N GLY A 88 5.55 21.92 -16.34
CA GLY A 88 4.28 22.43 -15.82
C GLY A 88 3.75 21.78 -14.54
N HIS A 89 3.82 20.46 -14.43
CA HIS A 89 3.42 19.71 -13.25
C HIS A 89 4.49 18.72 -12.81
N GLU A 90 4.53 18.44 -11.51
CA GLU A 90 5.51 17.57 -10.87
C GLU A 90 4.83 16.49 -10.03
N ILE A 91 5.21 15.23 -10.26
CA ILE A 91 4.92 14.11 -9.37
C ILE A 91 6.22 13.64 -8.72
N LEU A 92 6.29 13.77 -7.41
CA LEU A 92 7.47 13.51 -6.60
C LEU A 92 7.27 12.25 -5.75
N PHE A 93 8.11 11.25 -5.98
CA PHE A 93 8.35 10.18 -5.02
C PHE A 93 9.54 10.56 -4.16
N SER A 94 9.28 11.04 -2.96
CA SER A 94 10.30 11.54 -2.06
C SER A 94 11.12 10.41 -1.43
N ARG A 95 12.40 10.68 -1.15
CA ARG A 95 13.28 9.80 -0.38
C ARG A 95 12.73 9.40 0.99
N ASN A 96 11.86 10.23 1.59
CA ASN A 96 11.22 9.91 2.86
C ASN A 96 10.15 8.80 2.73
N GLY A 97 9.79 8.41 1.50
CA GLY A 97 8.81 7.37 1.20
C GLY A 97 7.38 7.89 1.09
N ARG A 98 7.19 9.13 0.61
CA ARG A 98 5.89 9.75 0.35
C ARG A 98 5.77 10.13 -1.12
N ILE A 99 4.53 10.24 -1.59
CA ILE A 99 4.24 10.72 -2.95
C ILE A 99 3.52 12.07 -2.87
N TYR A 100 3.97 13.01 -3.70
CA TYR A 100 3.40 14.34 -3.83
C TYR A 100 3.09 14.65 -5.29
N CYS A 101 2.06 15.45 -5.54
CA CYS A 101 1.77 16.07 -6.83
C CYS A 101 1.73 17.58 -6.60
N ASP A 102 2.57 18.34 -7.29
CA ASP A 102 2.66 19.80 -7.17
C ASP A 102 2.76 20.29 -5.71
N GLY A 103 3.49 19.52 -4.88
CA GLY A 103 3.65 19.78 -3.44
C GLY A 103 2.54 19.25 -2.53
N GLU A 104 1.41 18.77 -3.07
CA GLU A 104 0.31 18.19 -2.31
C GLU A 104 0.48 16.68 -2.13
N ALA A 105 0.23 16.16 -0.92
CA ALA A 105 0.35 14.73 -0.65
C ALA A 105 -0.80 13.94 -1.29
N ILE A 106 -0.47 12.88 -2.05
CA ILE A 106 -1.49 12.07 -2.74
C ILE A 106 -2.19 11.10 -1.78
N CYS A 107 -1.50 10.65 -0.73
CA CYS A 107 -2.10 9.82 0.31
C CYS A 107 -2.11 10.55 1.65
N GLU A 108 -3.07 10.20 2.51
CA GLU A 108 -3.17 10.72 3.87
C GLU A 108 -1.95 10.30 4.73
N GLU A 109 -1.52 11.19 5.62
CA GLU A 109 -0.36 10.95 6.50
C GLU A 109 -0.53 9.73 7.41
N GLU A 110 -1.76 9.38 7.80
CA GLU A 110 -2.05 8.18 8.59
C GLU A 110 -1.63 6.90 7.86
N PHE A 111 -1.78 6.87 6.54
CA PHE A 111 -1.39 5.74 5.71
C PHE A 111 0.13 5.50 5.72
N TYR A 112 0.92 6.58 5.78
CA TYR A 112 2.39 6.51 5.84
C TYR A 112 2.93 6.17 7.23
N ARG A 113 2.12 6.17 8.29
CA ARG A 113 2.61 6.03 9.67
C ARG A 113 3.51 4.80 9.87
N LYS A 114 3.29 3.70 9.15
CA LYS A 114 4.10 2.47 9.22
C LYS A 114 4.70 2.05 7.87
N ARG A 115 4.54 2.87 6.83
CA ARG A 115 4.72 2.48 5.43
C ARG A 115 5.46 3.58 4.67
N LYS A 116 6.18 3.17 3.63
CA LYS A 116 6.90 4.05 2.70
C LYS A 116 6.64 3.59 1.28
N VAL A 117 6.33 4.52 0.38
CA VAL A 117 6.16 4.25 -1.05
C VAL A 117 7.45 4.51 -1.80
N PHE A 118 7.74 3.66 -2.79
CA PHE A 118 8.85 3.82 -3.71
C PHE A 118 8.35 3.54 -5.13
N CYS A 119 8.85 4.31 -6.09
CA CYS A 119 8.61 4.06 -7.51
C CYS A 119 9.93 3.70 -8.19
N GLU A 120 9.89 2.67 -9.02
CA GLU A 120 11.00 2.23 -9.85
C GLU A 120 10.55 2.26 -11.31
N ILE A 121 11.26 3.02 -12.15
CA ILE A 121 11.02 3.00 -13.59
C ILE A 121 11.67 1.75 -14.18
N LEU A 122 10.85 0.92 -14.84
CA LEU A 122 11.28 -0.34 -15.42
C LEU A 122 11.72 -0.12 -16.88
N PRO A 123 12.71 -0.89 -17.36
CA PRO A 123 13.13 -0.81 -18.75
C PRO A 123 11.98 -1.22 -19.67
N VAL A 124 11.83 -0.48 -20.77
CA VAL A 124 10.83 -0.81 -21.80
C VAL A 124 11.40 -1.94 -22.64
N SER A 125 10.67 -3.05 -22.73
CA SER A 125 10.91 -4.07 -23.76
C SER A 125 10.48 -3.48 -25.09
N SER A 126 11.41 -3.31 -26.03
CA SER A 126 11.23 -2.70 -27.37
C SER A 126 10.32 -3.48 -28.33
N GLU A 127 9.15 -3.92 -27.86
CA GLU A 127 8.11 -4.55 -28.66
C GLU A 127 6.95 -3.57 -28.80
N GLY A 128 7.11 -2.58 -29.66
CA GLY A 128 6.06 -1.62 -30.02
C GLY A 128 6.61 -0.22 -30.25
N ASN A 129 6.14 0.42 -31.32
CA ASN A 129 6.47 1.81 -31.69
C ASN A 129 5.83 2.87 -30.77
N ALA A 130 5.13 2.45 -29.71
CA ALA A 130 4.36 3.34 -28.85
C ALA A 130 5.18 3.72 -27.59
N PRO A 131 5.28 5.02 -27.25
CA PRO A 131 5.89 5.46 -26.00
C PRO A 131 5.05 4.97 -24.81
N VAL A 132 5.61 4.04 -24.05
CA VAL A 132 5.01 3.51 -22.81
C VAL A 132 5.93 3.74 -21.63
N LEU A 133 5.35 4.11 -20.49
CA LEU A 133 6.04 4.17 -19.21
C LEU A 133 5.70 2.92 -18.40
N LYS A 134 6.69 2.04 -18.19
CA LYS A 134 6.59 0.92 -17.25
C LYS A 134 7.19 1.33 -15.91
N TYR A 135 6.46 1.12 -14.83
CA TYR A 135 6.95 1.43 -13.49
C TYR A 135 6.44 0.42 -12.46
N ARG A 136 7.14 0.32 -11.34
CA ARG A 136 6.79 -0.50 -10.18
C ARG A 136 6.61 0.38 -8.96
N ILE A 137 5.48 0.23 -8.30
CA ILE A 137 5.23 0.83 -6.99
C ILE A 137 5.49 -0.23 -5.94
N THR A 138 6.39 0.05 -5.00
CA THR A 138 6.68 -0.82 -3.85
C THR A 138 6.37 -0.11 -2.55
N TRP A 139 5.52 -0.71 -1.73
CA TRP A 139 5.31 -0.30 -0.35
C TRP A 139 6.24 -1.09 0.56
N LYS A 140 7.03 -0.39 1.37
CA LYS A 140 7.91 -0.99 2.38
C LYS A 140 7.50 -0.56 3.78
N ASN A 141 7.81 -1.38 4.77
CA ASN A 141 7.65 -0.99 6.17
C ASN A 141 8.80 -0.06 6.63
N ARG A 142 8.79 0.35 7.89
CA ARG A 142 9.87 1.17 8.48
C ARG A 142 11.26 0.51 8.47
N THR A 143 11.33 -0.82 8.44
CA THR A 143 12.59 -1.59 8.35
C THR A 143 12.99 -1.88 6.90
N ASN A 144 12.38 -1.21 5.92
CA ASN A 144 12.61 -1.38 4.47
C ASN A 144 12.31 -2.80 3.92
N THR A 145 11.51 -3.59 4.64
CA THR A 145 10.98 -4.85 4.12
C THR A 145 9.80 -4.56 3.20
N ALA A 146 9.79 -5.14 2.00
CA ALA A 146 8.68 -5.01 1.07
C ALA A 146 7.40 -5.65 1.66
N LEU A 147 6.32 -4.88 1.69
CA LEU A 147 4.99 -5.29 2.12
C LEU A 147 4.12 -5.66 0.92
N TYR A 148 4.19 -4.86 -0.14
CA TYR A 148 3.43 -5.04 -1.36
C TYR A 148 4.15 -4.38 -2.53
N SER A 149 4.04 -4.95 -3.73
CA SER A 149 4.58 -4.37 -4.95
C SER A 149 3.62 -4.63 -6.10
N ALA A 150 3.45 -3.64 -6.97
CA ALA A 150 2.67 -3.76 -8.19
C ALA A 150 3.40 -3.10 -9.36
N ASP A 151 3.38 -3.79 -10.51
CA ASP A 151 3.93 -3.29 -11.76
C ASP A 151 2.78 -2.72 -12.58
N SER A 152 2.97 -1.54 -13.16
CA SER A 152 1.98 -0.86 -14.00
C SER A 152 2.63 -0.32 -15.28
N VAL A 153 1.80 -0.13 -16.30
CA VAL A 153 2.19 0.37 -17.62
C VAL A 153 1.20 1.42 -18.05
N VAL A 154 1.69 2.63 -18.31
CA VAL A 154 0.87 3.71 -18.86
C VAL A 154 1.29 3.98 -20.31
N LYS A 155 0.29 4.05 -21.20
CA LYS A 155 0.47 4.43 -22.60
C LYS A 155 0.43 5.95 -22.70
N LEU A 156 1.39 6.54 -23.42
CA LEU A 156 1.50 8.00 -23.54
C LEU A 156 0.93 8.43 -24.90
N VAL A 157 -0.39 8.59 -24.95
CA VAL A 157 -1.16 8.77 -26.19
C VAL A 157 -0.70 10.02 -26.95
N ASN A 158 -0.51 11.14 -26.26
CA ASN A 158 -0.14 12.40 -26.90
C ASN A 158 1.34 12.45 -27.31
N LEU A 159 2.23 11.75 -26.60
CA LEU A 159 3.62 11.59 -27.06
C LEU A 159 3.67 10.76 -28.34
N GLU A 160 2.88 9.68 -28.42
CA GLU A 160 2.78 8.83 -29.61
C GLU A 160 2.32 9.63 -30.82
N LEU A 161 1.23 10.39 -30.67
CA LEU A 161 0.66 11.24 -31.71
C LEU A 161 1.64 12.33 -32.20
N ASN A 162 2.43 12.88 -31.28
CA ASN A 162 3.39 13.95 -31.58
C ASN A 162 4.78 13.43 -32.00
N GLY A 163 4.99 12.11 -32.07
CA GLY A 163 6.29 11.50 -32.37
C GLY A 163 7.38 11.84 -31.35
N LYS A 164 7.00 12.15 -30.10
CA LYS A 164 7.92 12.47 -28.99
C LYS A 164 8.16 11.23 -28.14
N ASP A 165 9.36 11.14 -27.56
CA ASP A 165 9.71 10.09 -26.59
C ASP A 165 9.87 10.68 -25.18
N ILE A 166 9.90 9.81 -24.18
CA ILE A 166 10.12 10.13 -22.77
C ILE A 166 11.56 10.59 -22.57
N ILE A 167 11.74 11.80 -22.03
CA ILE A 167 13.07 12.30 -21.68
C ILE A 167 13.46 11.71 -20.32
N ARG A 168 14.52 10.89 -20.31
CA ARG A 168 15.06 10.26 -19.11
C ARG A 168 16.39 10.92 -18.74
N ARG A 169 16.41 11.80 -17.74
CA ARG A 169 17.66 12.44 -17.25
C ARG A 169 18.22 11.66 -16.05
N ASP A 170 19.52 11.41 -16.06
CA ASP A 170 20.27 10.72 -15.00
C ASP A 170 19.77 9.29 -14.68
N LEU A 171 19.19 8.64 -15.69
CA LEU A 171 18.79 7.24 -15.66
C LEU A 171 19.74 6.33 -16.45
N GLU A 172 20.85 6.87 -16.98
CA GLU A 172 21.80 6.15 -17.86
C GLU A 172 22.59 5.02 -17.15
N GLY A 173 22.47 4.88 -15.84
CA GLY A 173 23.12 3.86 -15.03
C GLY A 173 22.22 2.69 -14.65
N GLY A 174 21.51 2.10 -15.61
CA GLY A 174 20.77 0.86 -15.39
C GLY A 174 19.52 0.97 -14.50
N ALA A 175 18.56 0.10 -14.79
CA ALA A 175 17.37 -0.11 -13.98
C ALA A 175 17.74 -0.34 -12.51
N GLY A 176 16.94 0.24 -11.60
CA GLY A 176 16.92 -0.15 -10.20
C GLY A 176 17.80 0.67 -9.28
N THR A 177 17.17 1.57 -8.55
CA THR A 177 17.59 1.85 -7.16
C THR A 177 16.36 2.34 -6.40
N ALA A 178 15.49 1.39 -6.05
CA ALA A 178 14.34 1.62 -5.18
C ALA A 178 14.81 2.22 -3.83
N GLY A 179 14.66 3.54 -3.67
CA GLY A 179 15.15 4.25 -2.48
C GLY A 179 15.58 5.69 -2.69
N ASN A 180 15.79 6.11 -3.94
CA ASN A 180 16.13 7.49 -4.28
C ASN A 180 14.89 8.30 -4.67
N THR A 181 15.00 9.63 -4.54
CA THR A 181 13.97 10.55 -5.02
C THR A 181 13.75 10.35 -6.52
N LEU A 182 12.49 10.35 -6.94
CA LEU A 182 12.11 10.28 -8.35
C LEU A 182 11.13 11.41 -8.63
N TYR A 183 11.44 12.18 -9.67
CA TYR A 183 10.63 13.26 -10.19
C TYR A 183 10.07 12.83 -11.54
N ILE A 184 8.76 12.99 -11.72
CA ILE A 184 8.07 12.81 -12.99
C ILE A 184 7.41 14.15 -13.32
N TYR A 185 7.98 14.86 -14.28
CA TYR A 185 7.45 16.10 -14.78
C TYR A 185 6.59 15.85 -16.00
N TYR A 186 5.42 16.47 -16.06
CA TYR A 186 4.52 16.38 -17.21
C TYR A 186 3.90 17.73 -17.55
N THR A 187 3.45 17.87 -18.78
CA THR A 187 2.73 19.06 -19.25
C THR A 187 1.39 18.66 -19.82
N ASP A 188 0.36 19.44 -19.51
CA ASP A 188 -0.98 19.24 -20.06
C ASP A 188 -1.04 19.66 -21.54
N PRO A 189 -2.01 19.16 -22.31
CA PRO A 189 -2.28 19.63 -23.66
C PRO A 189 -2.52 21.13 -23.72
N GLY A 190 -1.75 21.84 -24.56
CA GLY A 190 -1.81 23.30 -24.69
C GLY A 190 -1.13 24.08 -23.56
N TYR A 191 -0.27 23.43 -22.76
CA TYR A 191 0.55 24.11 -21.76
C TYR A 191 1.54 25.08 -22.44
N SER A 192 1.22 26.38 -22.41
CA SER A 192 2.17 27.44 -22.68
C SER A 192 2.85 27.79 -21.37
N SER A 193 4.16 27.56 -21.28
CA SER A 193 4.94 28.20 -20.22
C SER A 193 4.63 29.70 -20.28
N ARG A 194 4.21 30.28 -19.15
CA ARG A 194 3.96 31.72 -19.10
C ARG A 194 5.30 32.39 -19.38
N GLN A 195 5.39 33.09 -20.51
CA GLN A 195 6.47 34.03 -20.82
C GLN A 195 6.48 35.18 -19.82
#